data_AF-A0A5D4RYS0-F1
#
_entry.id   AF-A0A5D4RYS0-F1
#
_cell.length_a   1.000
_cell.length_b   1.000
_cell.length_c   1.000
_cell.angle_alpha   90.00
_cell.angle_beta   90.00
_cell.angle_gamma   90.00
#
_symmetry.space_group_name_H-M   'P 1'
#
loop_
_entity.id
_entity.type
_entity.pdbx_description
1 polymer ?
#
loop_
_entity_poly.entity_id
_entity_poly.type
_entity_poly.pdbx_seq_one_letter_code
_entity_poly.pdbx_strand_id
1 'polypeptide(L)'
;MKNMILIDIETGSTVPDSGIFQVAALVVEDGITVDKHYFFDIEDETMTAFGFGAGYAKISDYMKMKQTFRELLDDYPYPIVSFNAEYDRTSLIRDGWLDEGRDCFSAQAAIKHTHSHLFSYTLSYLSHYFKVGLPLDHRAYLNSLLLLEVIKEASPLEWNPFYVAKPERDRRIFQGKSIVFTGASAQPRVRMSKVARSCGATVSNTITSKTDFLIVGKRPGSKLERARNLGIPIKSDEWFLETVSTEPAKEASPYKKLNDVAGKTVYLAPMPAPYKRKVKNILKEMDVSWVRDSEDLKPEIVIHRDGSRTMEGLEMTLSLSEFNRMLLGE
;
A
#
# COMPACT_ATOMS: atom_id res chain seq x y z
N MET A 1 -13.08 -14.38 -0.37
CA MET A 1 -13.97 -14.43 0.81
C MET A 1 -15.41 -14.40 0.31
N LYS A 2 -16.27 -15.32 0.73
CA LYS A 2 -17.65 -15.44 0.19
C LYS A 2 -18.62 -14.46 0.85
N ASN A 3 -18.61 -14.41 2.18
CA ASN A 3 -19.51 -13.58 2.98
C ASN A 3 -18.69 -12.55 3.76
N MET A 4 -19.11 -11.29 3.73
CA MET A 4 -18.42 -10.18 4.40
C MET A 4 -19.36 -9.01 4.66
N ILE A 5 -18.99 -8.13 5.59
CA ILE A 5 -19.57 -6.79 5.69
C ILE A 5 -18.51 -5.81 5.20
N LEU A 6 -18.73 -5.21 4.03
CA LEU A 6 -17.89 -4.14 3.52
C LEU A 6 -18.21 -2.85 4.26
N ILE A 7 -17.19 -2.24 4.85
CA ILE A 7 -17.31 -1.01 5.61
C ILE A 7 -16.39 0.05 5.03
N ASP A 8 -16.90 1.26 4.90
CA ASP A 8 -16.14 2.46 4.62
C ASP A 8 -16.65 3.58 5.54
N ILE A 9 -15.76 4.47 5.97
CA ILE A 9 -16.10 5.63 6.79
C ILE A 9 -15.55 6.90 6.15
N GLU A 10 -16.26 8.01 6.34
CA GLU A 10 -15.73 9.33 6.05
C GLU A 10 -15.51 10.07 7.38
N THR A 11 -14.31 10.64 7.55
CA THR A 11 -13.91 11.39 8.74
C THR A 11 -13.64 12.85 8.38
N GLY A 12 -13.62 13.73 9.39
CA GLY A 12 -13.42 15.16 9.16
C GLY A 12 -12.04 15.55 8.64
N SER A 13 -11.05 14.65 8.74
CA SER A 13 -9.70 14.82 8.19
C SER A 13 -8.89 13.53 8.29
N THR A 14 -7.72 13.50 7.65
CA THR A 14 -6.75 12.40 7.79
C THR A 14 -6.07 12.34 9.16
N VAL A 15 -6.26 13.33 10.03
CA VAL A 15 -5.70 13.37 11.38
C VAL A 15 -6.53 12.47 12.30
N PRO A 16 -5.90 11.70 13.21
CA PRO A 16 -6.62 11.03 14.27
C PRO A 16 -7.54 12.01 15.02
N ASP A 17 -8.73 11.55 15.39
CA ASP A 17 -9.71 12.24 16.26
C ASP A 17 -10.55 13.34 15.58
N SER A 18 -10.54 13.40 14.24
CA SER A 18 -11.45 14.26 13.47
C SER A 18 -12.93 13.87 13.58
N GLY A 19 -13.22 12.67 14.10
CA GLY A 19 -14.57 12.12 14.22
C GLY A 19 -15.11 11.53 12.91
N ILE A 20 -16.16 10.72 13.05
CA ILE A 20 -16.86 10.03 11.96
C ILE A 20 -18.05 10.88 11.54
N PHE A 21 -18.21 11.06 10.23
CA PHE A 21 -19.31 11.82 9.60
C PHE A 21 -20.22 10.92 8.78
N GLN A 22 -19.65 9.85 8.23
CA GLN A 22 -20.41 8.84 7.49
C GLN A 22 -19.89 7.45 7.84
N VAL A 23 -20.81 6.48 7.90
CA VAL A 23 -20.49 5.04 7.91
C VAL A 23 -21.34 4.39 6.84
N ALA A 24 -20.73 3.62 5.95
CA ALA A 24 -21.43 2.73 5.04
C ALA A 24 -21.11 1.28 5.41
N ALA A 25 -22.14 0.44 5.42
CA ALA A 25 -22.03 -0.99 5.64
C ALA A 25 -22.82 -1.72 4.55
N LEU A 26 -22.14 -2.56 3.75
CA LEU A 26 -22.75 -3.44 2.77
C LEU A 26 -22.57 -4.88 3.22
N VAL A 27 -23.65 -5.60 3.46
CA VAL A 27 -23.61 -7.04 3.71
C VAL A 27 -23.58 -7.75 2.36
N VAL A 28 -22.55 -8.56 2.16
CA VAL A 28 -22.28 -9.22 0.88
C VAL A 28 -22.24 -10.72 1.09
N GLU A 29 -22.98 -11.45 0.28
CA GLU A 29 -23.00 -12.92 0.19
C GLU A 29 -22.75 -13.34 -1.25
N ASP A 30 -21.74 -14.17 -1.47
CA ASP A 30 -21.34 -14.66 -2.80
C ASP A 30 -21.22 -13.52 -3.85
N GLY A 31 -20.70 -12.36 -3.41
CA GLY A 31 -20.52 -11.17 -4.25
C GLY A 31 -21.77 -10.33 -4.48
N ILE A 32 -22.91 -10.69 -3.88
CA ILE A 32 -24.17 -9.95 -4.01
C ILE A 32 -24.44 -9.21 -2.71
N THR A 33 -24.81 -7.92 -2.81
CA THR A 33 -25.27 -7.15 -1.66
C THR A 33 -26.66 -7.63 -1.25
N VAL A 34 -26.77 -8.23 -0.06
CA VAL A 34 -28.04 -8.74 0.50
C VAL A 34 -28.67 -7.75 1.49
N ASP A 35 -27.87 -6.87 2.09
CA ASP A 35 -28.32 -5.82 2.99
C ASP A 35 -27.38 -4.61 2.92
N LYS A 36 -27.87 -3.42 3.26
CA LYS A 36 -27.08 -2.19 3.25
C LYS A 36 -27.59 -1.14 4.23
N HIS A 37 -26.66 -0.54 4.96
CA HIS A 37 -26.94 0.55 5.88
C HIS A 37 -25.99 1.72 5.63
N TYR A 38 -26.55 2.92 5.57
CA TYR A 38 -25.80 4.16 5.43
C TYR A 38 -26.16 5.08 6.59
N PHE A 39 -25.16 5.46 7.38
CA PHE A 39 -25.30 6.31 8.55
C PHE A 39 -24.64 7.64 8.25
N PHE A 40 -25.43 8.69 8.19
CA PHE A 40 -25.00 10.08 8.04
C PHE A 40 -26.17 10.99 8.42
N ASP A 41 -25.87 12.25 8.68
CA ASP A 41 -26.86 13.31 8.82
C ASP A 41 -26.40 14.51 7.99
N ILE A 42 -27.28 15.09 7.18
CA ILE A 42 -26.91 16.15 6.23
C ILE A 42 -27.23 17.50 6.86
N GLU A 43 -26.22 18.35 7.01
CA GLU A 43 -26.36 19.73 7.46
C GLU A 43 -26.42 20.72 6.28
N ASP A 44 -25.71 20.43 5.19
CA ASP A 44 -25.69 21.25 3.98
C ASP A 44 -25.49 20.38 2.73
N GLU A 45 -26.59 20.15 1.99
CA GLU A 45 -26.59 19.35 0.76
C GLU A 45 -25.61 19.86 -0.30
N THR A 46 -25.39 21.18 -0.37
CA THR A 46 -24.53 21.81 -1.37
C THR A 46 -23.06 21.50 -1.16
N MET A 47 -22.70 21.09 0.06
CA MET A 47 -21.32 20.81 0.48
C MET A 47 -20.95 19.32 0.44
N THR A 48 -21.92 18.42 0.25
CA THR A 48 -21.74 16.95 0.35
C THR A 48 -20.74 16.34 -0.64
N ALA A 49 -20.39 17.06 -1.71
CA ALA A 49 -19.44 16.62 -2.72
C ALA A 49 -17.97 16.99 -2.43
N PHE A 50 -17.69 17.83 -1.42
CA PHE A 50 -16.34 18.37 -1.18
C PHE A 50 -15.45 17.50 -0.27
N GLY A 51 -15.96 16.33 0.14
CA GLY A 51 -15.26 15.33 0.94
C GLY A 51 -14.95 15.73 2.38
N PHE A 52 -14.28 14.83 3.13
CA PHE A 52 -13.96 15.02 4.55
C PHE A 52 -15.17 15.37 5.43
N GLY A 53 -16.31 14.75 5.13
CA GLY A 53 -17.56 15.02 5.86
C GLY A 53 -18.17 16.40 5.60
N ALA A 54 -17.69 17.18 4.64
CA ALA A 54 -18.30 18.47 4.29
C ALA A 54 -19.79 18.32 3.99
N GLY A 55 -20.63 19.16 4.61
CA GLY A 55 -22.09 19.10 4.48
C GLY A 55 -22.77 18.04 5.35
N TYR A 56 -22.03 17.28 6.15
CA TYR A 56 -22.56 16.27 7.06
C TYR A 56 -22.32 16.65 8.53
N ALA A 57 -23.23 16.24 9.42
CA ALA A 57 -23.01 16.32 10.85
C ALA A 57 -21.99 15.26 11.31
N LYS A 58 -21.23 15.57 12.35
CA LYS A 58 -20.39 14.56 13.01
C LYS A 58 -21.27 13.57 13.77
N ILE A 59 -21.21 12.29 13.41
CA ILE A 59 -22.03 11.21 13.97
C ILE A 59 -21.30 10.33 14.99
N SER A 60 -20.05 10.67 15.36
CA SER A 60 -19.24 9.93 16.34
C SER A 60 -19.99 9.55 17.61
N ASP A 61 -20.93 10.37 18.10
CA ASP A 61 -21.63 10.16 19.38
C ASP A 61 -23.12 9.76 19.22
N TYR A 62 -23.57 9.49 17.99
CA TYR A 62 -24.99 9.22 17.70
C TYR A 62 -25.39 7.80 18.13
N MET A 63 -25.89 7.67 19.36
CA MET A 63 -26.18 6.36 19.99
C MET A 63 -27.17 5.49 19.20
N LYS A 64 -28.22 6.08 18.61
CA LYS A 64 -29.19 5.32 17.82
C LYS A 64 -28.57 4.70 16.57
N MET A 65 -27.70 5.46 15.87
CA MET A 65 -26.99 4.94 14.70
C MET A 65 -26.02 3.83 15.07
N LYS A 66 -25.27 3.99 16.18
CA LYS A 66 -24.41 2.93 16.71
C LYS A 66 -25.19 1.67 17.07
N GLN A 67 -26.35 1.83 17.69
CA GLN A 67 -27.20 0.69 18.03
C GLN A 67 -27.63 -0.07 16.78
N THR A 68 -28.17 0.62 15.77
CA THR A 68 -28.56 0.00 14.49
C THR A 68 -27.36 -0.63 13.77
N PHE A 69 -26.18 -0.02 13.83
CA PHE A 69 -24.96 -0.61 13.30
C PHE A 69 -24.58 -1.92 14.03
N ARG A 70 -24.69 -1.97 15.36
CA ARG A 70 -24.43 -3.20 16.13
C ARG A 70 -25.47 -4.29 15.86
N GLU A 71 -26.75 -3.94 15.76
CA GLU A 71 -27.83 -4.86 15.39
C GLU A 71 -27.52 -5.50 14.02
N LEU A 72 -27.08 -4.71 13.04
CA LEU A 72 -26.61 -5.24 11.74
C LEU A 72 -25.43 -6.21 11.90
N LEU A 73 -24.45 -5.89 12.75
CA LEU A 73 -23.33 -6.78 13.01
C LEU A 73 -23.81 -8.09 13.67
N ASP A 74 -24.79 -8.05 14.56
CA ASP A 74 -25.32 -9.24 15.24
C ASP A 74 -26.12 -10.13 14.28
N ASP A 75 -26.93 -9.55 13.41
CA ASP A 75 -27.71 -10.27 12.38
C ASP A 75 -26.79 -10.97 11.35
N TYR A 76 -25.62 -10.37 11.07
CA TYR A 76 -24.63 -10.90 10.14
C TYR A 76 -23.28 -11.12 10.83
N PRO A 77 -23.01 -12.32 11.36
CA PRO A 77 -21.74 -12.69 12.01
C PRO A 77 -20.61 -12.91 10.98
N TYR A 78 -20.52 -12.02 9.99
CA TYR A 78 -19.52 -12.02 8.94
C TYR A 78 -18.32 -11.14 9.31
N PRO A 79 -17.12 -11.45 8.79
CA PRO A 79 -15.95 -10.61 8.97
C PRO A 79 -16.16 -9.23 8.35
N ILE A 80 -15.53 -8.22 8.95
CA ILE A 80 -15.51 -6.87 8.38
C ILE A 80 -14.39 -6.79 7.35
N VAL A 81 -14.70 -6.20 6.20
CA VAL A 81 -13.72 -5.86 5.18
C VAL A 81 -13.80 -4.37 4.93
N SER A 82 -12.67 -3.67 4.96
CA SER A 82 -12.59 -2.30 4.46
C SER A 82 -11.44 -2.16 3.48
N PHE A 83 -11.36 -1.03 2.78
CA PHE A 83 -10.23 -0.81 1.89
C PHE A 83 -8.91 -0.83 2.66
N ASN A 84 -8.84 -0.06 3.75
CA ASN A 84 -7.72 0.00 4.67
C ASN A 84 -8.14 -0.27 6.12
N ALA A 85 -8.21 -1.55 6.49
CA ALA A 85 -8.66 -1.99 7.80
C ALA A 85 -7.94 -1.31 8.98
N GLU A 86 -6.68 -0.90 8.84
CA GLU A 86 -5.97 -0.17 9.89
C GLU A 86 -6.68 1.14 10.26
N TYR A 87 -7.14 1.88 9.26
CA TYR A 87 -7.72 3.20 9.46
C TYR A 87 -9.17 3.10 9.95
N ASP A 88 -10.00 2.35 9.24
CA ASP A 88 -11.45 2.28 9.49
C ASP A 88 -11.74 1.61 10.84
N ARG A 89 -11.09 0.46 11.10
CA ARG A 89 -11.25 -0.27 12.37
C ARG A 89 -10.85 0.59 13.56
N THR A 90 -9.71 1.29 13.48
CA THR A 90 -9.22 2.14 14.57
C THR A 90 -10.21 3.24 14.90
N SER A 91 -10.77 3.90 13.87
CA SER A 91 -11.75 4.97 14.06
C SER A 91 -13.09 4.46 14.61
N LEU A 92 -13.59 3.33 14.09
CA LEU A 92 -14.83 2.71 14.56
C LEU A 92 -14.72 2.24 16.01
N ILE A 93 -13.59 1.65 16.42
CA ILE A 93 -13.36 1.23 17.81
C ILE A 93 -13.23 2.45 18.72
N ARG A 94 -12.41 3.45 18.33
CA ARG A 94 -12.22 4.67 19.11
C ARG A 94 -13.55 5.35 19.43
N ASP A 95 -14.41 5.49 18.41
CA ASP A 95 -15.69 6.15 18.56
C ASP A 95 -16.78 5.19 19.08
N GLY A 96 -16.44 3.95 19.45
CA GLY A 96 -17.34 2.98 20.06
C GLY A 96 -18.41 2.43 19.12
N TRP A 97 -18.21 2.46 17.81
CA TRP A 97 -19.07 1.81 16.82
C TRP A 97 -18.81 0.30 16.73
N LEU A 98 -17.55 -0.12 16.90
CA LEU A 98 -17.11 -1.51 16.72
C LEU A 98 -16.38 -2.03 17.96
N ASP A 99 -16.60 -3.31 18.28
CA ASP A 99 -15.86 -4.00 19.35
C ASP A 99 -14.51 -4.53 18.86
N GLU A 100 -13.51 -4.58 19.75
CA GLU A 100 -12.15 -5.01 19.39
C GLU A 100 -12.06 -6.46 18.92
N GLY A 101 -12.99 -7.32 19.34
CA GLY A 101 -12.95 -8.76 19.09
C GLY A 101 -13.37 -9.20 17.68
N ARG A 102 -13.94 -8.30 16.86
CA ARG A 102 -14.39 -8.66 15.52
C ARG A 102 -13.24 -8.67 14.51
N ASP A 103 -13.11 -9.76 13.76
CA ASP A 103 -12.12 -9.89 12.70
C ASP A 103 -12.36 -8.85 11.60
N CYS A 104 -11.30 -8.13 11.25
CA CYS A 104 -11.28 -7.13 10.20
C CYS A 104 -10.22 -7.48 9.16
N PHE A 105 -10.47 -7.22 7.89
CA PHE A 105 -9.56 -7.54 6.78
C PHE A 105 -9.39 -6.33 5.86
N SER A 106 -8.17 -6.14 5.35
CA SER A 106 -7.90 -5.10 4.35
C SER A 106 -8.00 -5.69 2.94
N ALA A 107 -8.96 -5.18 2.16
CA ALA A 107 -9.08 -5.51 0.75
C ALA A 107 -7.83 -5.06 -0.03
N GLN A 108 -7.25 -3.89 0.30
CA GLN A 108 -6.00 -3.43 -0.31
C GLN A 108 -4.86 -4.44 -0.12
N ALA A 109 -4.69 -4.97 1.10
CA ALA A 109 -3.66 -5.96 1.39
C ALA A 109 -3.90 -7.30 0.67
N ALA A 110 -5.15 -7.77 0.63
CA ALA A 110 -5.54 -9.00 -0.06
C ALA A 110 -5.31 -8.90 -1.58
N ILE A 111 -5.71 -7.78 -2.19
CA ILE A 111 -5.48 -7.50 -3.62
C ILE A 111 -3.97 -7.42 -3.89
N LYS A 112 -3.21 -6.74 -3.02
CA LYS A 112 -1.75 -6.65 -3.14
C LYS A 112 -1.04 -7.98 -3.04
N HIS A 113 -1.52 -8.88 -2.19
CA HIS A 113 -0.97 -10.22 -2.10
C HIS A 113 -1.22 -11.01 -3.40
N THR A 114 -2.45 -10.94 -3.90
CA THR A 114 -2.89 -11.67 -5.11
C THR A 114 -2.22 -11.13 -6.38
N HIS A 115 -2.14 -9.80 -6.51
CA HIS A 115 -1.67 -9.09 -7.69
C HIS A 115 -0.38 -8.32 -7.43
N SER A 116 0.64 -8.97 -6.85
CA SER A 116 1.84 -8.29 -6.31
C SER A 116 2.62 -7.39 -7.29
N HIS A 117 2.39 -7.55 -8.59
CA HIS A 117 3.08 -6.85 -9.66
C HIS A 117 2.47 -5.48 -10.03
N LEU A 118 1.29 -5.13 -9.51
CA LEU A 118 0.65 -3.84 -9.83
C LEU A 118 1.52 -2.63 -9.44
N PHE A 119 1.30 -1.50 -10.12
CA PHE A 119 2.08 -0.29 -9.87
C PHE A 119 1.65 0.46 -8.62
N SER A 120 0.36 0.41 -8.30
CA SER A 120 -0.22 1.02 -7.12
C SER A 120 -1.39 0.16 -6.62
N TYR A 121 -1.84 0.46 -5.40
CA TYR A 121 -2.98 -0.19 -4.77
C TYR A 121 -3.90 0.86 -4.14
N THR A 122 -3.95 2.08 -4.68
CA THR A 122 -5.00 3.04 -4.30
C THR A 122 -6.32 2.62 -4.95
N LEU A 123 -7.45 2.94 -4.33
CA LEU A 123 -8.77 2.55 -4.88
C LEU A 123 -8.98 3.13 -6.29
N SER A 124 -8.54 4.38 -6.49
CA SER A 124 -8.49 5.03 -7.81
C SER A 124 -7.71 4.20 -8.83
N TYR A 125 -6.48 3.79 -8.52
CA TYR A 125 -5.66 3.01 -9.46
C TYR A 125 -6.30 1.65 -9.76
N LEU A 126 -6.78 0.95 -8.73
CA LEU A 126 -7.37 -0.38 -8.89
C LEU A 126 -8.68 -0.32 -9.70
N SER A 127 -9.51 0.69 -9.48
CA SER A 127 -10.70 0.98 -10.29
C SER A 127 -10.35 1.11 -11.78
N HIS A 128 -9.35 1.94 -12.12
CA HIS A 128 -8.93 2.10 -13.51
C HIS A 128 -8.26 0.83 -14.06
N TYR A 129 -7.47 0.11 -13.25
CA TYR A 129 -6.78 -1.11 -13.64
C TYR A 129 -7.76 -2.24 -13.99
N PHE A 130 -8.75 -2.46 -13.14
CA PHE A 130 -9.78 -3.48 -13.35
C PHE A 130 -10.95 -2.99 -14.21
N LYS A 131 -10.85 -1.79 -14.80
CA LYS A 131 -11.88 -1.19 -15.67
C LYS A 131 -13.26 -1.12 -15.01
N VAL A 132 -13.29 -0.85 -13.70
CA VAL A 132 -14.53 -0.69 -12.95
C VAL A 132 -15.16 0.66 -13.31
N GLY A 133 -16.36 0.63 -13.89
CA GLY A 133 -17.05 1.81 -14.44
C GLY A 133 -17.73 2.73 -13.41
N LEU A 134 -17.46 2.56 -12.12
CA LEU A 134 -18.02 3.40 -11.06
C LEU A 134 -17.08 4.57 -10.73
N PRO A 135 -17.61 5.79 -10.51
CA PRO A 135 -16.80 6.94 -10.17
C PRO A 135 -16.20 6.79 -8.76
N LEU A 136 -14.99 7.34 -8.57
CA LEU A 136 -14.45 7.59 -7.24
C LEU A 136 -15.17 8.81 -6.63
N ASP A 137 -15.56 8.71 -5.37
CA ASP A 137 -16.30 9.75 -4.68
C ASP A 137 -15.75 9.93 -3.25
N HIS A 138 -16.22 10.95 -2.53
CA HIS A 138 -15.85 11.17 -1.12
C HIS A 138 -16.95 10.70 -0.15
N ARG A 139 -18.00 10.07 -0.66
CA ARG A 139 -19.09 9.52 0.16
C ARG A 139 -18.85 8.03 0.41
N ALA A 140 -18.93 7.65 1.67
CA ALA A 140 -18.58 6.30 2.11
C ALA A 140 -19.36 5.20 1.38
N TYR A 141 -20.63 5.46 1.06
CA TYR A 141 -21.48 4.49 0.37
C TYR A 141 -21.05 4.24 -1.08
N LEU A 142 -20.62 5.27 -1.82
CA LEU A 142 -20.16 5.12 -3.20
C LEU A 142 -18.80 4.42 -3.25
N ASN A 143 -17.91 4.75 -2.31
CA ASN A 143 -16.62 4.07 -2.19
C ASN A 143 -16.79 2.59 -1.82
N SER A 144 -17.77 2.25 -0.96
CA SER A 144 -18.09 0.85 -0.63
C SER A 144 -18.58 0.07 -1.85
N LEU A 145 -19.42 0.67 -2.69
CA LEU A 145 -19.89 0.06 -3.94
C LEU A 145 -18.74 -0.12 -4.94
N LEU A 146 -17.91 0.91 -5.12
CA LEU A 146 -16.72 0.84 -5.97
C LEU A 146 -15.76 -0.25 -5.48
N LEU A 147 -15.54 -0.34 -4.17
CA LEU A 147 -14.68 -1.35 -3.55
C LEU A 147 -15.21 -2.76 -3.80
N LEU A 148 -16.52 -2.99 -3.70
CA LEU A 148 -17.11 -4.29 -3.98
C LEU A 148 -16.83 -4.73 -5.43
N GLU A 149 -17.03 -3.83 -6.40
CA GLU A 149 -16.73 -4.13 -7.81
C GLU A 149 -15.24 -4.39 -8.04
N VAL A 150 -14.36 -3.60 -7.41
CA VAL A 150 -12.91 -3.86 -7.44
C VAL A 150 -12.56 -5.22 -6.83
N ILE A 151 -13.19 -5.62 -5.73
CA ILE A 151 -12.95 -6.94 -5.11
C ILE A 151 -13.41 -8.07 -6.03
N LYS A 152 -14.53 -7.92 -6.73
CA LYS A 152 -15.02 -8.92 -7.70
C LYS A 152 -14.03 -9.11 -8.83
N GLU A 153 -13.64 -8.02 -9.50
CA GLU A 153 -12.71 -8.07 -10.62
C GLU A 153 -11.30 -8.52 -10.19
N ALA A 154 -10.82 -8.06 -9.04
CA ALA A 154 -9.52 -8.45 -8.52
C ALA A 154 -9.49 -9.88 -7.97
N SER A 155 -10.63 -10.48 -7.62
CA SER A 155 -10.76 -11.84 -7.09
C SER A 155 -9.65 -12.27 -6.11
N PRO A 156 -9.46 -11.59 -4.95
CA PRO A 156 -8.34 -11.87 -4.05
C PRO A 156 -8.38 -13.29 -3.48
N LEU A 157 -7.25 -13.99 -3.59
CA LEU A 157 -7.11 -15.41 -3.22
C LEU A 157 -6.91 -15.62 -1.73
N GLU A 158 -6.19 -14.71 -1.06
CA GLU A 158 -5.83 -14.82 0.35
C GLU A 158 -6.24 -13.56 1.11
N TRP A 159 -6.90 -13.77 2.25
CA TRP A 159 -7.40 -12.73 3.13
C TRP A 159 -6.74 -12.91 4.49
N ASN A 160 -5.83 -11.99 4.83
CA ASN A 160 -5.14 -12.03 6.11
C ASN A 160 -5.84 -11.09 7.11
N PRO A 161 -6.23 -11.58 8.29
CA PRO A 161 -6.88 -10.76 9.30
C PRO A 161 -5.93 -9.67 9.78
N PHE A 162 -6.47 -8.47 9.95
CA PHE A 162 -5.80 -7.32 10.50
C PHE A 162 -5.94 -7.33 12.03
N TYR A 163 -4.86 -7.69 12.72
CA TYR A 163 -4.78 -7.62 14.18
C TYR A 163 -3.95 -6.39 14.61
N VAL A 164 -4.47 -5.60 15.57
CA VAL A 164 -3.67 -4.54 16.21
C VAL A 164 -2.62 -5.19 17.12
N ALA A 165 -1.42 -5.30 16.54
CA ALA A 165 -0.10 -5.58 17.11
C ALA A 165 0.16 -6.91 17.86
N LYS A 166 0.93 -7.77 17.18
CA LYS A 166 2.39 -7.77 17.43
C LYS A 166 3.14 -7.40 16.13
N PRO A 167 4.27 -6.68 16.22
CA PRO A 167 5.03 -6.30 15.06
C PRO A 167 5.70 -7.52 14.42
N GLU A 168 5.72 -7.44 13.09
CA GLU A 168 6.59 -8.10 12.12
C GLU A 168 6.47 -9.62 11.99
N ARG A 169 6.39 -10.05 10.72
CA ARG A 169 6.84 -11.39 10.30
C ARG A 169 8.17 -11.64 11.01
N ASP A 170 8.14 -12.56 11.95
CA ASP A 170 9.22 -12.97 12.84
C ASP A 170 10.32 -13.65 11.99
N ARG A 171 10.98 -12.90 11.10
CA ARG A 171 12.26 -13.31 10.54
C ARG A 171 13.28 -13.04 11.64
N ARG A 172 13.28 -13.94 12.62
CA ARG A 172 14.31 -14.09 13.66
C ARG A 172 15.65 -14.56 13.10
N ILE A 173 15.97 -14.14 11.88
CA ILE A 173 17.17 -14.51 11.13
C ILE A 173 18.44 -14.11 11.88
N PHE A 174 18.36 -13.11 12.75
CA PHE A 174 19.45 -12.70 13.63
C PHE A 174 19.12 -12.87 15.11
N GLN A 175 18.16 -13.72 15.47
CA GLN A 175 17.80 -13.93 16.88
C GLN A 175 19.02 -14.37 17.69
N GLY A 176 19.29 -13.62 18.75
CA GLY A 176 20.40 -13.87 19.66
C GLY A 176 21.78 -13.52 19.09
N LYS A 177 21.85 -12.93 17.88
CA LYS A 177 23.11 -12.52 17.26
C LYS A 177 23.50 -11.10 17.66
N SER A 178 24.79 -10.90 17.94
CA SER A 178 25.39 -9.61 18.22
C SER A 178 26.03 -9.03 16.97
N ILE A 179 25.52 -7.88 16.50
CA ILE A 179 25.94 -7.23 15.25
C ILE A 179 26.57 -5.87 15.55
N VAL A 180 27.70 -5.59 14.91
CA VAL A 180 28.34 -4.27 14.89
C VAL A 180 28.39 -3.76 13.45
N PHE A 181 28.14 -2.47 13.25
CA PHE A 181 28.24 -1.84 11.92
C PHE A 181 29.46 -0.91 11.86
N THR A 182 30.15 -0.88 10.72
CA THR A 182 31.26 0.06 10.45
C THR A 182 31.29 0.49 8.98
N GLY A 183 31.97 1.59 8.66
CA GLY A 183 32.00 2.17 7.31
C GLY A 183 30.74 2.96 6.94
N ALA A 184 30.71 3.50 5.73
CA ALA A 184 29.57 4.21 5.13
C ALA A 184 28.73 3.25 4.26
N SER A 185 27.41 3.32 4.40
CA SER A 185 26.46 2.42 3.75
C SER A 185 25.42 3.17 2.93
N ALA A 186 24.76 2.48 1.99
CA ALA A 186 23.66 3.05 1.22
C ALA A 186 22.44 3.44 2.07
N GLN A 187 22.27 2.80 3.24
CA GLN A 187 21.21 3.10 4.21
C GLN A 187 21.79 3.75 5.48
N PRO A 188 21.05 4.68 6.12
CA PRO A 188 21.47 5.27 7.39
C PRO A 188 21.66 4.21 8.49
N ARG A 189 22.72 4.35 9.28
CA ARG A 189 23.04 3.40 10.38
C ARG A 189 21.90 3.22 11.38
N VAL A 190 21.15 4.29 11.65
CA VAL A 190 19.96 4.26 12.52
C VAL A 190 18.90 3.30 11.97
N ARG A 191 18.66 3.34 10.66
CA ARG A 191 17.71 2.46 9.97
C ARG A 191 18.20 1.01 10.01
N MET A 192 19.45 0.76 9.64
CA MET A 192 20.03 -0.60 9.67
C MET A 192 19.99 -1.20 11.08
N SER A 193 20.27 -0.40 12.10
CA SER A 193 20.21 -0.85 13.51
C SER A 193 18.79 -1.17 13.94
N LYS A 194 17.80 -0.38 13.50
CA LYS A 194 16.38 -0.63 13.78
C LYS A 194 15.94 -1.97 13.15
N VAL A 195 16.29 -2.19 11.88
CA VAL A 195 15.98 -3.44 11.15
C VAL A 195 16.68 -4.65 11.78
N ALA A 196 17.95 -4.53 12.13
CA ALA A 196 18.68 -5.62 12.79
C ALA A 196 18.02 -6.03 14.12
N ARG A 197 17.63 -5.04 14.94
CA ARG A 197 16.92 -5.28 16.22
C ARG A 197 15.56 -5.92 15.99
N SER A 198 14.82 -5.47 14.97
CA SER A 198 13.51 -6.03 14.65
C SER A 198 13.62 -7.48 14.14
N CYS A 199 14.74 -7.83 13.50
CA CYS A 199 15.13 -9.22 13.14
C CYS A 199 15.71 -10.05 14.31
N GLY A 200 15.67 -9.54 15.55
CA GLY A 200 16.11 -10.25 16.76
C GLY A 200 17.58 -10.09 17.16
N ALA A 201 18.33 -9.21 16.49
CA ALA A 201 19.74 -8.96 16.81
C ALA A 201 19.95 -8.00 17.98
N THR A 202 21.06 -8.16 18.70
CA THR A 202 21.63 -7.13 19.58
C THR A 202 22.61 -6.28 18.77
N VAL A 203 22.39 -4.96 18.70
CA VAL A 203 23.29 -4.05 17.99
C VAL A 203 24.20 -3.32 18.97
N SER A 204 25.51 -3.47 18.80
CA SER A 204 26.55 -2.84 19.61
C SER A 204 27.42 -1.87 18.80
N ASN A 205 28.02 -0.90 19.48
CA ASN A 205 29.01 0.02 18.92
C ASN A 205 30.47 -0.44 19.14
N THR A 206 30.67 -1.51 19.90
CA THR A 206 32.00 -2.01 20.28
C THR A 206 32.14 -3.46 19.87
N ILE A 207 33.30 -3.78 19.30
CA ILE A 207 33.67 -5.15 18.93
C ILE A 207 34.26 -5.86 20.14
N THR A 208 33.65 -6.99 20.49
CA THR A 208 34.11 -7.88 21.58
C THR A 208 34.21 -9.30 21.04
N SER A 209 34.80 -10.21 21.80
CA SER A 209 34.81 -11.64 21.46
C SER A 209 33.39 -12.25 21.37
N LYS A 210 32.36 -11.57 21.87
CA LYS A 210 30.95 -11.98 21.78
C LYS A 210 30.22 -11.42 20.55
N THR A 211 30.90 -10.69 19.67
CA THR A 211 30.29 -10.16 18.45
C THR A 211 30.20 -11.27 17.40
N ASP A 212 29.00 -11.58 16.91
CA ASP A 212 28.78 -12.61 15.88
C ASP A 212 29.12 -12.08 14.47
N PHE A 213 28.79 -10.82 14.18
CA PHE A 213 29.02 -10.23 12.85
C PHE A 213 29.52 -8.79 12.92
N LEU A 214 30.51 -8.46 12.10
CA LEU A 214 30.82 -7.10 11.69
C LEU A 214 30.24 -6.85 10.29
N ILE A 215 29.27 -5.94 10.19
CA ILE A 215 28.73 -5.46 8.91
C ILE A 215 29.54 -4.25 8.45
N VAL A 216 30.09 -4.35 7.25
CA VAL A 216 31.09 -3.42 6.71
C VAL A 216 30.55 -2.75 5.45
N GLY A 217 30.39 -1.44 5.52
CA GLY A 217 30.25 -0.57 4.34
C GLY A 217 31.58 0.01 3.88
N LYS A 218 31.53 1.00 2.97
CA LYS A 218 32.70 1.67 2.39
C LYS A 218 33.57 2.36 3.43
N ARG A 219 34.89 2.35 3.22
CA ARG A 219 35.90 3.01 4.08
C ARG A 219 35.75 2.65 5.58
N PRO A 220 35.80 1.36 5.95
CA PRO A 220 35.71 0.96 7.35
C PRO A 220 36.94 1.38 8.14
N GLY A 221 36.72 1.85 9.37
CA GLY A 221 37.80 2.27 10.27
C GLY A 221 38.41 1.12 11.09
N SER A 222 39.09 1.49 12.18
CA SER A 222 39.82 0.60 13.12
C SER A 222 39.03 -0.61 13.65
N LYS A 223 37.70 -0.57 13.58
CA LYS A 223 36.81 -1.70 13.88
C LYS A 223 37.06 -2.92 12.98
N LEU A 224 37.37 -2.72 11.70
CA LEU A 224 37.62 -3.83 10.78
C LEU A 224 38.85 -4.66 11.20
N GLU A 225 39.93 -3.96 11.52
CA GLU A 225 41.17 -4.60 11.98
C GLU A 225 40.96 -5.36 13.29
N ARG A 226 40.25 -4.75 14.25
CA ARG A 226 39.89 -5.40 15.51
C ARG A 226 39.04 -6.65 15.33
N ALA A 227 38.09 -6.66 14.38
CA ALA A 227 37.31 -7.85 14.07
C ALA A 227 38.19 -8.97 13.50
N ARG A 228 39.12 -8.65 12.60
CA ARG A 228 40.06 -9.63 12.03
C ARG A 228 40.92 -10.29 13.11
N ASN A 229 41.47 -9.50 14.03
CA ASN A 229 42.32 -10.01 15.10
C ASN A 229 41.58 -10.94 16.07
N LEU A 230 40.28 -10.71 16.25
CA LEU A 230 39.42 -11.54 17.11
C LEU A 230 38.73 -12.70 16.35
N GLY A 231 39.00 -12.86 15.06
CA GLY A 231 38.40 -13.92 14.24
C GLY A 231 36.90 -13.75 14.00
N ILE A 232 36.38 -12.53 14.09
CA ILE A 232 34.95 -12.25 13.97
C ILE A 232 34.53 -12.26 12.49
N PRO A 233 33.44 -12.96 12.11
CA PRO A 233 32.89 -12.94 10.76
C PRO A 233 32.59 -11.54 10.24
N ILE A 234 33.12 -11.22 9.06
CA ILE A 234 32.92 -9.94 8.36
C ILE A 234 31.95 -10.16 7.19
N LYS A 235 30.90 -9.34 7.11
CA LYS A 235 29.90 -9.34 6.03
C LYS A 235 29.74 -7.93 5.46
N SER A 236 29.32 -7.80 4.20
CA SER A 236 29.04 -6.49 3.63
C SER A 236 27.68 -5.95 4.07
N ASP A 237 27.49 -4.64 3.95
CA ASP A 237 26.18 -4.03 4.12
C ASP A 237 25.18 -4.43 3.03
N GLU A 238 25.63 -4.74 1.81
CA GLU A 238 24.74 -5.34 0.79
C GLU A 238 24.21 -6.71 1.25
N TRP A 239 25.08 -7.59 1.76
CA TRP A 239 24.66 -8.88 2.30
C TRP A 239 23.64 -8.71 3.42
N PHE A 240 23.86 -7.75 4.33
CA PHE A 240 22.91 -7.46 5.39
C PHE A 240 21.56 -7.03 4.83
N LEU A 241 21.56 -6.13 3.85
CA LEU A 241 20.34 -5.62 3.20
C LEU A 241 19.59 -6.72 2.44
N GLU A 242 20.29 -7.60 1.74
CA GLU A 242 19.69 -8.76 1.07
C GLU A 242 19.09 -9.75 2.08
N THR A 243 19.83 -10.04 3.15
CA THR A 243 19.41 -10.99 4.19
C THR A 243 18.15 -10.52 4.92
N VAL A 244 18.01 -9.20 5.14
CA VAL A 244 16.82 -8.60 5.76
C VAL A 244 15.74 -8.18 4.75
N SER A 245 16.00 -8.26 3.44
CA SER A 245 15.04 -7.89 2.41
C SER A 245 13.92 -8.92 2.33
N THR A 246 12.69 -8.44 2.18
CA THR A 246 11.52 -9.24 1.84
C THR A 246 11.34 -9.41 0.33
N GLU A 247 12.19 -8.79 -0.49
CA GLU A 247 12.15 -9.02 -1.93
C GLU A 247 12.70 -10.42 -2.21
N PRO A 248 11.90 -11.32 -2.84
CA PRO A 248 12.44 -12.59 -3.30
C PRO A 248 13.66 -12.35 -4.20
N ALA A 249 14.61 -13.28 -4.17
CA ALA A 249 15.75 -13.30 -5.09
C ALA A 249 15.25 -13.01 -6.51
N LYS A 250 15.86 -12.07 -7.24
CA LYS A 250 15.48 -11.59 -8.59
C LYS A 250 14.72 -12.66 -9.40
N GLU A 251 13.39 -12.71 -9.21
CA GLU A 251 12.52 -13.43 -10.12
C GLU A 251 12.55 -12.68 -11.44
N ALA A 252 12.38 -13.40 -12.54
CA ALA A 252 12.24 -12.76 -13.84
C ALA A 252 11.12 -11.72 -13.76
N SER A 253 11.37 -10.53 -14.30
CA SER A 253 10.37 -9.47 -14.34
C SER A 253 9.05 -10.02 -14.93
N PRO A 254 7.89 -9.81 -14.28
CA PRO A 254 6.60 -10.26 -14.79
C PRO A 254 6.18 -9.46 -16.05
N TYR A 255 6.89 -8.36 -16.35
CA TYR A 255 6.55 -7.45 -17.43
C TYR A 255 7.10 -7.94 -18.77
N LYS A 256 6.20 -8.11 -19.72
CA LYS A 256 6.48 -8.41 -21.12
C LYS A 256 7.13 -7.21 -21.80
N LYS A 257 7.99 -7.49 -22.78
CA LYS A 257 8.55 -6.44 -23.63
C LYS A 257 7.46 -5.88 -24.55
N LEU A 258 7.34 -4.57 -24.61
CA LEU A 258 6.36 -3.89 -25.45
C LEU A 258 7.05 -3.41 -26.73
N ASN A 259 6.72 -4.01 -27.87
CA ASN A 259 7.31 -3.60 -29.14
C ASN A 259 6.82 -2.21 -29.58
N ASP A 260 5.58 -1.85 -29.22
CA ASP A 260 4.97 -0.58 -29.62
C ASP A 260 5.65 0.64 -28.99
N VAL A 261 6.43 0.46 -27.91
CA VAL A 261 7.20 1.54 -27.28
C VAL A 261 8.66 1.58 -27.75
N ALA A 262 9.14 0.55 -28.44
CA ALA A 262 10.53 0.46 -28.86
C ALA A 262 10.87 1.56 -29.88
N GLY A 263 12.02 2.21 -29.71
CA GLY A 263 12.45 3.33 -30.55
C GLY A 263 11.65 4.64 -30.34
N LYS A 264 10.64 4.66 -29.46
CA LYS A 264 9.82 5.84 -29.21
C LYS A 264 10.41 6.76 -28.15
N THR A 265 10.06 8.03 -28.23
CA THR A 265 10.31 9.02 -27.18
C THR A 265 9.17 9.05 -26.18
N VAL A 266 9.49 8.83 -24.90
CA VAL A 266 8.50 8.73 -23.82
C VAL A 266 8.63 9.92 -22.86
N TYR A 267 7.54 10.66 -22.67
CA TYR A 267 7.42 11.66 -21.62
C TYR A 267 6.69 11.08 -20.40
N LEU A 268 7.27 11.27 -19.22
CA LEU A 268 6.66 10.92 -17.95
C LEU A 268 6.05 12.18 -17.31
N ALA A 269 4.73 12.28 -17.39
CA ALA A 269 3.98 13.38 -16.79
C ALA A 269 4.21 13.46 -15.26
N PRO A 270 3.92 14.60 -14.61
CA PRO A 270 4.17 14.78 -13.18
C PRO A 270 3.50 13.68 -12.34
N MET A 271 4.33 12.93 -11.61
CA MET A 271 3.89 11.86 -10.73
C MET A 271 4.88 11.68 -9.56
N PRO A 272 4.46 11.09 -8.42
CA PRO A 272 5.37 10.84 -7.30
C PRO A 272 6.63 10.07 -7.71
N ALA A 273 7.77 10.46 -7.14
CA ALA A 273 9.09 9.93 -7.50
C ALA A 273 9.21 8.39 -7.48
N PRO A 274 8.57 7.63 -6.56
CA PRO A 274 8.61 6.18 -6.59
C PRO A 274 8.02 5.57 -7.87
N TYR A 275 6.85 6.04 -8.30
CA TYR A 275 6.20 5.58 -9.54
C TYR A 275 7.05 5.93 -10.75
N LYS A 276 7.54 7.17 -10.80
CA LYS A 276 8.40 7.65 -11.88
C LYS A 276 9.66 6.79 -12.03
N ARG A 277 10.30 6.44 -10.91
CA ARG A 277 11.48 5.58 -10.88
C ARG A 277 11.17 4.16 -11.36
N LYS A 278 10.05 3.58 -10.90
CA LYS A 278 9.59 2.25 -11.32
C LYS A 278 9.40 2.21 -12.84
N VAL A 279 8.64 3.16 -13.40
CA VAL A 279 8.38 3.26 -14.84
C VAL A 279 9.68 3.47 -15.63
N LYS A 280 10.56 4.39 -15.19
CA LYS A 280 11.87 4.60 -15.84
C LYS A 280 12.72 3.33 -15.90
N ASN A 281 12.72 2.53 -14.84
CA ASN A 281 13.50 1.30 -14.81
C ASN A 281 12.94 0.26 -15.79
N ILE A 282 11.61 0.13 -15.85
CA ILE A 282 10.96 -0.77 -16.81
C ILE A 282 11.27 -0.34 -18.25
N LEU A 283 11.10 0.96 -18.57
CA LEU A 283 11.34 1.47 -19.92
C LEU A 283 12.79 1.31 -20.41
N LYS A 284 13.78 1.28 -19.51
CA LYS A 284 15.18 1.01 -19.88
C LYS A 284 15.37 -0.39 -20.49
N GLU A 285 14.51 -1.33 -20.17
CA GLU A 285 14.54 -2.70 -20.70
C GLU A 285 13.69 -2.85 -21.99
N MET A 286 13.06 -1.75 -22.44
CA MET A 286 12.08 -1.73 -23.54
C MET A 286 12.63 -1.11 -24.84
N ASP A 287 13.94 -0.85 -24.94
CA ASP A 287 14.60 -0.24 -26.10
C ASP A 287 13.95 1.08 -26.57
N VAL A 288 13.40 1.88 -25.64
CA VAL A 288 12.91 3.22 -25.95
C VAL A 288 14.05 4.13 -26.37
N SER A 289 13.80 5.07 -27.30
CA SER A 289 14.83 6.02 -27.73
C SER A 289 15.27 6.91 -26.57
N TRP A 290 14.30 7.49 -25.85
CA TRP A 290 14.56 8.39 -24.73
C TRP A 290 13.38 8.40 -23.74
N VAL A 291 13.67 8.60 -22.45
CA VAL A 291 12.68 8.88 -21.41
C VAL A 291 12.95 10.27 -20.83
N ARG A 292 11.94 11.16 -20.86
CA ARG A 292 12.06 12.56 -20.46
C ARG A 292 11.08 12.96 -19.36
N ASP A 293 11.47 14.02 -18.67
CA ASP A 293 10.73 14.61 -17.56
C ASP A 293 10.17 16.01 -17.88
N SER A 294 10.50 16.57 -19.05
CA SER A 294 10.00 17.84 -19.54
C SER A 294 9.27 17.67 -20.88
N GLU A 295 8.31 18.55 -21.14
CA GLU A 295 7.46 18.58 -22.34
C GLU A 295 8.12 19.32 -23.52
N ASP A 296 9.37 19.77 -23.36
CA ASP A 296 10.05 20.70 -24.28
C ASP A 296 10.23 20.16 -25.72
N LEU A 297 9.98 18.87 -25.93
CA LEU A 297 9.93 18.22 -27.24
C LEU A 297 8.61 17.47 -27.35
N LYS A 298 7.98 17.49 -28.53
CA LYS A 298 6.76 16.73 -28.81
C LYS A 298 7.05 15.22 -28.66
N PRO A 299 6.64 14.57 -27.55
CA PRO A 299 6.90 13.16 -27.35
C PRO A 299 5.97 12.33 -28.24
N GLU A 300 6.35 11.09 -28.52
CA GLU A 300 5.45 10.14 -29.20
C GLU A 300 4.51 9.48 -28.20
N ILE A 301 5.01 9.20 -26.99
CA ILE A 301 4.27 8.52 -25.92
C ILE A 301 4.25 9.39 -24.67
N VAL A 302 3.09 9.51 -24.03
CA VAL A 302 2.95 10.07 -22.69
C VAL A 302 2.46 9.01 -21.72
N ILE A 303 3.18 8.85 -20.60
CA ILE A 303 2.73 8.04 -19.48
C ILE A 303 2.37 8.96 -18.31
N HIS A 304 1.14 8.85 -17.83
CA HIS A 304 0.58 9.73 -16.81
C HIS A 304 -0.15 8.97 -15.69
N ARG A 305 -0.51 9.65 -14.59
CA ARG A 305 -1.28 9.02 -13.52
C ARG A 305 -2.72 8.80 -13.97
N ASP A 306 -3.33 7.73 -13.48
CA ASP A 306 -4.79 7.56 -13.60
C ASP A 306 -5.52 8.79 -13.03
N GLY A 307 -6.56 9.25 -13.74
CA GLY A 307 -7.34 10.43 -13.38
C GLY A 307 -6.68 11.80 -13.64
N SER A 308 -5.46 11.87 -14.21
CA SER A 308 -4.85 13.15 -14.60
C SER A 308 -5.32 13.60 -15.99
N ARG A 309 -5.28 14.92 -16.26
CA ARG A 309 -5.52 15.46 -17.61
C ARG A 309 -4.49 14.92 -18.61
N THR A 310 -4.95 14.65 -19.82
CA THR A 310 -4.16 14.13 -20.94
C THR A 310 -3.77 15.24 -21.91
N MET A 311 -2.71 15.00 -22.68
CA MET A 311 -2.33 15.84 -23.82
C MET A 311 -2.94 15.28 -25.12
N GLU A 312 -3.34 16.16 -26.04
CA GLU A 312 -3.91 15.80 -27.34
C GLU A 312 -2.84 15.75 -28.45
N GLY A 313 -3.10 15.01 -29.54
CA GLY A 313 -2.25 15.01 -30.75
C GLY A 313 -0.95 14.20 -30.65
N LEU A 314 -0.91 13.21 -29.77
CA LEU A 314 0.18 12.27 -29.55
C LEU A 314 -0.12 10.92 -30.24
N GLU A 315 0.92 10.11 -30.48
CA GLU A 315 0.72 8.76 -31.02
C GLU A 315 0.11 7.83 -29.96
N MET A 316 0.52 7.97 -28.70
CA MET A 316 0.01 7.16 -27.60
C MET A 316 -0.02 7.93 -26.28
N THR A 317 -1.15 7.84 -25.58
CA THR A 317 -1.32 8.36 -24.22
C THR A 317 -1.77 7.22 -23.33
N LEU A 318 -0.97 6.89 -22.32
CA LEU A 318 -1.20 5.77 -21.40
C LEU A 318 -1.27 6.24 -19.95
N SER A 319 -2.33 5.86 -19.25
CA SER A 319 -2.34 5.91 -17.79
C SER A 319 -1.37 4.86 -17.20
N LEU A 320 -1.02 5.01 -15.92
CA LEU A 320 -0.19 4.00 -15.24
C LEU A 320 -0.87 2.63 -15.19
N SER A 321 -2.20 2.58 -15.07
CA SER A 321 -2.92 1.30 -15.09
C SER A 321 -2.96 0.68 -16.48
N GLU A 322 -3.14 1.48 -17.53
CA GLU A 322 -3.05 1.03 -18.93
C GLU A 322 -1.68 0.48 -19.27
N PHE A 323 -0.63 1.25 -18.96
CA PHE A 323 0.74 0.81 -19.19
C PHE A 323 1.07 -0.46 -18.40
N ASN A 324 0.61 -0.58 -17.15
CA ASN A 324 0.80 -1.80 -16.36
C ASN A 324 0.07 -3.02 -16.96
N ARG A 325 -1.17 -2.86 -17.42
CA ARG A 325 -1.90 -3.94 -18.11
C ARG A 325 -1.19 -4.40 -19.37
N MET A 326 -0.71 -3.46 -20.21
CA MET A 326 0.07 -3.81 -21.40
C MET A 326 1.29 -4.66 -21.04
N LEU A 327 2.02 -4.27 -19.99
CA LEU A 327 3.19 -5.01 -19.52
C LEU A 327 2.83 -6.42 -19.02
N LEU A 328 1.68 -6.61 -18.38
CA LEU A 328 1.22 -7.93 -17.92
C LEU A 328 0.55 -8.73 -19.05
N GLY A 329 0.15 -8.05 -20.13
CA GLY A 329 -0.57 -8.58 -21.28
C GLY A 329 -2.04 -8.89 -20.96
N GLU A 330 -2.69 -7.95 -20.28
CA GLU A 330 -4.11 -7.97 -19.87
C GLU A 330 -4.97 -6.95 -20.64
#